data_AF-A0A259HJI3-F1
#
_entry.id   AF-A0A259HJI3-F1
#
_cell.length_a   1.000
_cell.length_b   1.000
_cell.length_c   1.000
_cell.angle_alpha   90.00
_cell.angle_beta   90.00
_cell.angle_gamma   90.00
#
_symmetry.space_group_name_H-M   'P 1'
#
loop_
_entity.id
_entity.type
_entity.pdbx_description
1 polymer ?
#
loop_
_entity_poly.entity_id
_entity_poly.type
_entity_poly.pdbx_seq_one_letter_code
_entity_poly.pdbx_strand_id
1 'polypeptide(L)'
;MKKTIVVLVGFLLIKMILQFQLINPVFDLHRDEYLHLDQAKHLAWGFQSVPPFSSWMAWLILQLGNGVFWVKFFPALFGALTIL
;
A
#
# COMPACT_ATOMS: atom_id res chain seq x y z
N MET A 1 14.80 -10.42 -24.37
CA MET A 1 13.47 -10.36 -23.72
C MET A 1 13.46 -11.02 -22.34
N LYS A 2 13.67 -12.34 -22.18
CA LYS A 2 13.63 -13.00 -20.86
C LYS A 2 14.61 -12.41 -19.81
N LYS A 3 15.84 -12.09 -20.21
CA LYS A 3 16.85 -11.49 -19.31
C LYS A 3 16.41 -10.12 -18.77
N THR A 4 15.81 -9.28 -19.61
CA THR A 4 15.32 -7.95 -19.22
C THR A 4 14.18 -8.05 -18.21
N ILE A 5 13.25 -8.98 -18.41
CA ILE A 5 12.13 -9.23 -17.48
C ILE A 5 12.68 -9.69 -16.12
N VAL A 6 13.66 -10.59 -16.11
CA VAL A 6 14.29 -11.05 -14.85
C VAL A 6 14.94 -9.90 -14.09
N VAL A 7 15.68 -9.03 -14.79
CA VAL A 7 16.31 -7.85 -14.17
C VAL A 7 15.25 -6.88 -13.62
N LEU A 8 14.19 -6.63 -14.38
CA LEU A 8 13.10 -5.75 -13.95
C LEU A 8 12.40 -6.30 -12.71
N VAL A 9 12.00 -7.58 -12.73
CA VAL A 9 11.36 -8.23 -11.58
C VAL A 9 12.29 -8.22 -10.36
N GLY A 10 13.59 -8.48 -10.55
CA GLY A 10 14.59 -8.36 -9.50
C GLY A 10 14.64 -6.96 -8.89
N PHE A 11 14.61 -5.92 -9.72
CA PHE A 11 14.56 -4.52 -9.27
C PHE A 11 13.27 -4.22 -8.49
N LEU A 12 12.11 -4.70 -8.95
CA LEU A 12 10.84 -4.52 -8.25
C LEU A 12 10.81 -5.24 -6.90
N LEU A 13 11.38 -6.45 -6.81
CA LEU A 13 11.50 -7.18 -5.54
C LEU A 13 12.41 -6.45 -4.56
N ILE A 14 13.57 -5.95 -5.02
CA ILE A 14 14.47 -5.16 -4.18
C ILE A 14 13.77 -3.90 -3.67
N LYS A 15 13.03 -3.18 -4.53
CA LYS A 15 12.23 -2.01 -4.13
C LYS A 15 11.23 -2.36 -3.02
N MET A 16 10.50 -3.48 -3.17
CA MET A 16 9.54 -3.93 -2.16
C MET A 16 10.22 -4.25 -0.83
N ILE A 17 11.37 -4.95 -0.84
CA ILE A 17 12.13 -5.26 0.38
C ILE A 17 12.61 -3.99 1.08
N LEU A 18 13.20 -3.06 0.31
CA LEU A 18 13.73 -1.81 0.85
C LEU A 18 12.63 -0.95 1.49
N GLN A 19 11.41 -0.96 0.96
CA GLN A 19 10.28 -0.23 1.55
C GLN A 19 10.05 -0.60 3.02
N PHE A 20 10.24 -1.87 3.41
CA PHE A 20 10.05 -2.31 4.79
C PHE A 20 11.31 -2.19 5.64
N GLN A 21 12.49 -2.38 5.05
CA GLN A 21 13.76 -2.34 5.78
C GLN A 21 14.22 -0.91 6.11
N LEU A 22 13.86 0.08 5.29
CA LEU A 22 14.27 1.47 5.47
C LEU A 22 13.38 2.26 6.44
N ILE A 23 12.20 1.76 6.78
CA ILE A 23 11.30 2.39 7.75
C ILE A 23 11.75 1.96 9.15
N ASN A 24 12.14 2.92 10.00
CA ASN A 24 12.49 2.64 11.38
C ASN A 24 11.24 2.16 12.16
N PRO A 25 11.31 1.04 12.90
CA PRO A 25 10.17 0.48 13.64
C PRO A 25 9.64 1.39 14.75
N VAL A 26 10.36 2.45 15.13
CA VAL A 26 9.88 3.46 16.09
C VAL A 26 8.74 4.32 15.54
N PHE A 27 8.58 4.38 14.21
CA PHE A 27 7.55 5.19 13.58
C PHE A 27 6.22 4.44 13.52
N ASP A 28 5.21 5.04 14.14
CA ASP A 28 3.81 4.66 13.95
C ASP A 28 3.27 5.14 12.61
N LEU A 29 2.03 4.75 12.32
CA LEU A 29 1.30 5.28 11.17
C LEU A 29 1.12 6.80 11.29
N HIS A 30 1.21 7.48 10.16
CA HIS A 30 0.96 8.92 10.10
C HIS A 30 -0.54 9.20 10.07
N ARG A 31 -0.90 10.46 10.37
CA ARG A 31 -2.29 10.94 10.41
C ARG A 31 -3.10 10.53 9.17
N ASP A 32 -2.54 10.72 7.98
CA ASP A 32 -3.26 10.44 6.74
C ASP A 32 -3.48 8.94 6.52
N GLU A 33 -2.59 8.09 7.03
CA GLU A 33 -2.77 6.65 7.00
C GLU A 33 -3.93 6.23 7.91
N TYR A 34 -4.01 6.79 9.11
CA TYR A 34 -5.17 6.60 9.99
C TYR A 34 -6.47 7.13 9.36
N LEU A 35 -6.42 8.28 8.69
CA LEU A 35 -7.57 8.85 7.98
C LEU A 35 -8.10 7.87 6.91
N HIS A 36 -7.21 7.29 6.10
CA HIS A 36 -7.60 6.32 5.08
C HIS A 36 -8.08 5.01 5.68
N LEU A 37 -7.48 4.54 6.77
CA LEU A 37 -7.96 3.35 7.46
C LEU A 37 -9.37 3.53 8.04
N ASP A 38 -9.72 4.71 8.53
CA ASP A 38 -11.08 4.95 9.01
C ASP A 38 -12.12 4.99 7.87
N GLN A 39 -11.70 5.33 6.65
CA GLN A 39 -12.53 5.24 5.45
C GLN A 39 -12.91 3.80 5.10
N ALA A 40 -12.23 2.78 5.63
CA ALA A 40 -12.60 1.37 5.50
C ALA A 40 -14.04 1.07 5.95
N LYS A 41 -14.58 1.87 6.87
CA LYS A 41 -15.96 1.73 7.39
C LYS A 41 -17.01 2.42 6.51
N HIS A 42 -16.56 3.13 5.48
CA HIS A 42 -17.36 4.03 4.66
C HIS A 42 -17.18 3.71 3.17
N LEU A 43 -17.79 2.61 2.73
CA LEU A 43 -17.66 2.08 1.36
C LEU A 43 -18.57 2.76 0.32
N ALA A 44 -19.45 3.65 0.76
CA ALA A 44 -20.37 4.36 -0.12
C ALA A 44 -19.62 5.23 -1.13
N TRP A 45 -20.14 5.31 -2.36
CA TRP A 45 -19.58 6.15 -3.40
C TRP A 45 -20.03 7.60 -3.17
N GLY A 46 -19.08 8.54 -3.05
CA GLY A 46 -19.38 9.95 -2.82
C GLY A 46 -18.81 10.56 -1.53
N PHE A 47 -17.78 9.96 -0.93
CA PHE A 47 -17.05 10.60 0.17
C PHE A 47 -16.22 11.81 -0.31
N GLN A 48 -16.17 12.84 0.55
CA GLN A 48 -15.93 14.23 0.16
C GLN A 48 -14.49 14.55 -0.34
N SER A 49 -13.52 13.65 -0.17
CA SER A 49 -12.10 13.98 -0.43
C SER A 49 -11.26 12.86 -1.08
N VAL A 50 -11.81 11.65 -1.27
CA VAL A 50 -11.04 10.51 -1.82
C VAL A 50 -11.90 9.68 -2.78
N PRO A 51 -11.28 9.05 -3.80
CA PRO A 51 -12.00 8.15 -4.69
C PRO A 51 -12.47 6.89 -3.94
N PRO A 52 -13.60 6.26 -4.33
CA PRO A 52 -14.14 5.08 -3.66
C PRO A 52 -13.14 3.92 -3.55
N PHE A 53 -12.28 3.76 -4.56
CA PHE A 53 -11.27 2.69 -4.58
C PHE A 53 -10.34 2.73 -3.35
N SER A 54 -10.00 3.91 -2.84
CA SER A 54 -9.17 4.05 -1.64
C SER A 54 -9.85 3.45 -0.40
N SER A 55 -11.16 3.69 -0.23
CA SER A 55 -11.94 3.11 0.88
C SER A 55 -12.03 1.58 0.77
N TRP A 56 -12.17 1.05 -0.44
CA TRP A 56 -12.17 -0.40 -0.67
C TRP A 56 -10.83 -1.05 -0.36
N MET A 57 -9.73 -0.37 -0.68
CA MET A 57 -8.38 -0.83 -0.31
C MET A 57 -8.19 -0.82 1.21
N ALA A 58 -8.63 0.25 1.88
CA ALA A 58 -8.60 0.34 3.33
C ALA A 58 -9.47 -0.75 3.99
N TRP A 59 -10.62 -1.07 3.39
CA TRP A 59 -11.45 -2.19 3.84
C TRP A 59 -10.77 -3.54 3.68
N LEU A 60 -10.05 -3.76 2.58
CA LEU A 60 -9.24 -4.98 2.41
C LEU A 60 -8.14 -5.08 3.47
N ILE A 61 -7.44 -3.98 3.75
CA ILE A 61 -6.44 -3.91 4.84
C ILE A 61 -7.09 -4.24 6.20
N LEU A 62 -8.29 -3.74 6.45
CA LEU A 62 -9.05 -4.04 7.66
C LEU A 62 -9.37 -5.53 7.77
N GLN A 63 -9.80 -6.18 6.68
CA GLN A 63 -10.06 -7.63 6.67
C GLN A 63 -8.78 -8.47 6.89
N LEU A 64 -7.62 -7.93 6.49
CA LEU A 64 -6.31 -8.55 6.69
C LEU A 64 -5.73 -8.30 8.10
N GLY A 65 -6.52 -7.69 9.00
CA GLY A 65 -6.15 -7.49 10.41
C GLY A 65 -5.54 -6.12 10.72
N ASN A 66 -5.57 -5.17 9.78
CA ASN A 66 -5.13 -3.78 9.97
C ASN A 66 -3.68 -3.59 10.46
N GLY A 67 -2.81 -4.58 10.22
CA GLY A 67 -1.40 -4.51 10.62
C GLY A 67 -0.60 -3.52 9.77
N VAL A 68 0.41 -2.88 10.37
CA VAL A 68 1.31 -1.90 9.70
C VAL A 68 1.89 -2.45 8.40
N PHE A 69 2.20 -3.75 8.37
CA PHE A 69 2.63 -4.44 7.16
C PHE A 69 1.67 -4.22 5.99
N TRP A 70 0.37 -4.50 6.16
CA TRP A 70 -0.63 -4.38 5.10
C TRP A 70 -0.87 -2.93 4.70
N VAL A 71 -0.83 -2.00 5.66
CA VAL A 71 -0.96 -0.56 5.40
C VAL A 71 0.14 -0.06 4.45
N LYS A 72 1.38 -0.51 4.64
CA LYS A 72 2.52 -0.14 3.78
C LYS A 72 2.60 -0.98 2.50
N PHE A 73 2.10 -2.22 2.52
CA PHE A 73 2.20 -3.17 1.40
C PHE A 73 1.49 -2.69 0.14
N PHE A 74 0.23 -2.28 0.23
CA PHE A 74 -0.55 -1.91 -0.96
C PHE A 74 -0.01 -0.66 -1.69
N PRO A 75 0.33 0.45 -0.99
CA PRO A 75 1.00 1.57 -1.64
C PRO A 75 2.32 1.18 -2.30
N ALA A 76 3.12 0.32 -1.66
CA ALA A 76 4.38 -0.16 -2.21
C ALA A 76 4.18 -1.01 -3.46
N LEU A 77 3.19 -1.92 -3.43
CA LEU A 77 2.83 -2.77 -4.55
C LEU A 77 2.37 -1.93 -5.75
N PHE A 78 1.45 -0.98 -5.55
CA PHE A 78 0.99 -0.12 -6.64
C PHE A 78 2.13 0.73 -7.21
N GLY A 79 2.98 1.29 -6.35
CA GLY A 79 4.16 2.01 -6.80
C GLY A 79 5.20 1.13 -7.51
N ALA A 80 5.25 -0.18 -7.25
CA ALA A 80 6.09 -1.11 -7.99
C ALA A 80 5.46 -1.45 -9.36
N LEU A 81 4.15 -1.67 -9.40
CA LEU A 81 3.42 -2.01 -10.62
C LEU A 81 3.41 -0.87 -11.65
N THR A 82 3.53 0.40 -11.24
CA THR A 82 3.64 1.52 -12.20
C THR A 82 4.94 1.55 -13.01
N ILE A 83 5.93 0.73 -12.65
CA ILE A 83 7.22 0.62 -13.36
C ILE A 83 7.20 -0.45 -14.46
N LEU A 84 6.21 -1.36 -14.42
CA LEU A 84 6.03 -2.42 -15.41
C LEU A 84 5.52 -1.86 -16.75
#